data_AF-A0A377B8W1-F1
#
_entry.id   AF-A0A377B8W1-F1
#
_cell.length_a   1.000
_cell.length_b   1.000
_cell.length_c   1.000
_cell.angle_alpha   90.00
_cell.angle_beta   90.00
_cell.angle_gamma   90.00
#
_symmetry.space_group_name_H-M   'P 1'
#
loop_
_entity.id
_entity.type
_entity.pdbx_description
1 polymer ?
#
loop_
_entity_poly.entity_id
_entity_poly.type
_entity_poly.pdbx_seq_one_letter_code
_entity_poly.pdbx_strand_id
1 'polypeptide(L)'
;MQQHCQQQPENHFYQAALLLLEASQKHILRYAELAETMAANCTDAQRREELLTIAEISRHNAQHKPQTFWQACQLFWYMNIILQYESNASSLSLGRFDQYMLPFYQTSLTQGEDAAFLKELLESLWVKCNDIVLLRSTSSARYFAGFPTGYTALLGGLTENGRSAVNVLSFLCLDAYQSVQLPQPNLGVRTNALIDTPFLMKTAETIRLGTGIPQIFNDEVVVPAFLNRGVSLEDARDYSVVGCVELSIPGRTYGLHDIAMFNLLKVMEICLHENEGNAALTYEGLLEQIRAKISHYITLMVEGSNICDIGHRDWAPVPLLSSFISDCLEKGRDITDGGARYNFSGVQGIGIANLSDSLHALKGMVFDQQRLSFDELLSVLKANFATPEGEKSALA
;
A
#
# COMPACT_ATOMS: atom_id res chain seq x y z
N MET A 1 22.97 14.71 0.44
CA MET A 1 23.76 13.50 0.09
C MET A 1 25.26 13.79 -0.08
N GLN A 2 25.69 14.73 -0.94
CA GLN A 2 27.12 15.05 -1.13
C GLN A 2 27.91 15.24 0.18
N GLN A 3 27.34 15.98 1.14
CA GLN A 3 27.93 16.18 2.47
C GLN A 3 28.12 14.86 3.24
N HIS A 4 27.15 13.94 3.19
CA HIS A 4 27.27 12.62 3.82
C HIS A 4 28.40 11.80 3.17
N CYS A 5 28.51 11.81 1.84
CA CYS A 5 29.62 11.15 1.13
C CYS A 5 30.99 11.74 1.52
N GLN A 6 31.08 13.07 1.72
CA GLN A 6 32.32 13.71 2.17
C GLN A 6 32.70 13.32 3.60
N GLN A 7 31.71 13.23 4.49
CA GLN A 7 31.90 12.88 5.90
C GLN A 7 32.19 11.38 6.09
N GLN A 8 31.58 10.52 5.26
CA GLN A 8 31.71 9.07 5.32
C GLN A 8 31.99 8.51 3.91
N PRO A 9 33.21 8.71 3.39
CA PRO A 9 33.54 8.34 2.02
C PRO A 9 33.45 6.83 1.77
N GLU A 10 33.64 5.99 2.78
CA GLU A 10 33.57 4.53 2.66
C GLU A 10 32.12 3.98 2.77
N ASN A 11 31.13 4.83 3.01
CA ASN A 11 29.74 4.37 3.13
C ASN A 11 29.11 4.17 1.74
N HIS A 12 29.02 2.90 1.32
CA HIS A 12 28.47 2.53 0.01
C HIS A 12 27.01 2.95 -0.20
N PHE A 13 26.19 3.00 0.86
CA PHE A 13 24.80 3.47 0.75
C PHE A 13 24.75 4.94 0.28
N TYR A 14 25.53 5.83 0.92
CA TYR A 14 25.56 7.24 0.50
C TYR A 14 26.11 7.42 -0.91
N GLN A 15 27.17 6.69 -1.26
CA GLN A 15 27.75 6.75 -2.61
C GLN A 15 26.73 6.31 -3.67
N ALA A 16 26.04 5.19 -3.45
CA ALA A 16 25.03 4.67 -4.37
C ALA A 16 23.83 5.62 -4.48
N ALA A 17 23.34 6.13 -3.35
CA ALA A 17 22.23 7.09 -3.33
C ALA A 17 22.59 8.40 -4.05
N LEU A 18 23.82 8.92 -3.88
CA LEU A 18 24.28 10.10 -4.62
C LEU A 18 24.26 9.88 -6.13
N LEU A 19 24.81 8.75 -6.59
CA LEU A 19 24.86 8.39 -8.00
C LEU A 19 23.45 8.31 -8.59
N LEU A 20 22.51 7.68 -7.88
CA LEU A 20 21.13 7.53 -8.33
C LEU A 20 20.36 8.85 -8.32
N LEU A 21 20.61 9.73 -7.34
CA LEU A 21 20.04 11.08 -7.33
C LEU A 21 20.55 11.90 -8.52
N GLU A 22 21.84 11.87 -8.83
CA GLU A 22 22.41 12.54 -10.01
C GLU A 22 21.85 11.95 -11.33
N ALA A 23 21.64 10.63 -11.39
CA ALA A 23 20.98 9.98 -12.51
C ALA A 23 19.51 10.43 -12.65
N SER A 24 18.81 10.60 -11.53
CA SER A 24 17.43 11.11 -11.48
C SER A 24 17.34 12.53 -12.04
N GLN A 25 18.29 13.42 -11.67
CA GLN A 25 18.37 14.76 -12.22
C GLN A 25 18.57 14.74 -13.75
N LYS A 26 19.49 13.90 -14.25
CA LYS A 26 19.72 13.73 -15.70
C LYS A 26 18.48 13.20 -16.41
N HIS A 27 17.74 12.27 -15.80
CA HIS A 27 16.49 11.77 -16.34
C HIS A 27 15.45 12.88 -16.53
N ILE A 28 15.25 13.72 -15.50
CA ILE A 28 14.34 14.87 -15.55
C ILE A 28 14.78 15.87 -16.64
N LEU A 29 16.08 16.18 -16.73
CA LEU A 29 16.60 17.12 -17.74
C LEU A 29 16.39 16.64 -19.18
N ARG A 30 16.45 15.32 -19.44
CA ARG A 30 16.12 14.77 -20.76
C ARG A 30 14.67 15.00 -21.16
N TYR A 31 13.73 14.98 -20.20
CA TYR A 31 12.34 15.33 -20.48
C TYR A 31 12.16 16.83 -20.73
N ALA A 32 12.96 17.68 -20.09
CA ALA A 32 12.97 19.11 -20.40
C ALA A 32 13.39 19.37 -21.85
N GLU A 33 14.49 18.76 -22.30
CA GLU A 33 14.97 18.87 -23.69
C GLU A 33 13.97 18.31 -24.69
N LEU A 34 13.30 17.20 -24.34
CA LEU A 34 12.23 16.63 -25.17
C LEU A 34 11.04 17.60 -25.29
N ALA A 35 10.61 18.20 -24.19
CA ALA A 35 9.51 19.15 -24.19
C ALA A 35 9.85 20.41 -25.01
N GLU A 36 11.07 20.95 -24.91
CA GLU A 36 11.57 22.05 -25.76
C GLU A 36 11.56 21.67 -27.24
N THR A 37 12.01 20.46 -27.57
CA THR A 37 12.01 19.94 -28.95
C THR A 37 10.60 19.81 -29.49
N MET A 38 9.66 19.32 -28.68
CA MET A 38 8.25 19.23 -29.04
C MET A 38 7.64 20.62 -29.22
N ALA A 39 7.98 21.57 -28.35
CA ALA A 39 7.51 22.96 -28.43
C ALA A 39 7.97 23.64 -29.73
N ALA A 40 9.24 23.45 -30.11
CA ALA A 40 9.80 24.01 -31.34
C ALA A 40 9.08 23.52 -32.62
N ASN A 41 8.53 22.30 -32.57
CA ASN A 41 7.79 21.68 -33.67
C ASN A 41 6.26 21.81 -33.52
N CYS A 42 5.78 22.50 -32.47
CA CYS A 42 4.36 22.63 -32.19
C CYS A 42 3.78 23.88 -32.87
N THR A 43 2.76 23.67 -33.72
CA THR A 43 2.06 24.75 -34.42
C THR A 43 0.98 25.40 -33.58
N ASP A 44 0.41 24.67 -32.62
CA ASP A 44 -0.61 25.19 -31.70
C ASP A 44 0.05 26.05 -30.63
N ALA A 45 -0.38 27.31 -30.52
CA ALA A 45 0.29 28.29 -29.67
C ALA A 45 0.12 27.99 -28.18
N GLN A 46 -1.06 27.51 -27.77
CA GLN A 46 -1.34 27.17 -26.38
C GLN A 46 -0.53 25.93 -25.97
N ARG A 47 -0.57 24.88 -26.78
CA ARG A 47 0.17 23.65 -26.51
C ARG A 47 1.68 23.89 -26.51
N ARG A 48 2.18 24.77 -27.36
CA ARG A 48 3.59 25.17 -27.34
C ARG A 48 3.97 25.80 -26.01
N GLU A 49 3.15 26.69 -25.47
CA GLU A 49 3.39 27.32 -24.17
C GLU A 49 3.36 26.32 -23.01
N GLU A 50 2.43 25.37 -23.03
CA GLU A 50 2.38 24.27 -22.06
C GLU A 50 3.67 23.43 -22.09
N LEU A 51 4.18 23.12 -23.29
CA LEU A 51 5.42 22.36 -23.45
C LEU A 51 6.65 23.13 -22.96
N LEU A 52 6.72 24.44 -23.21
CA LEU A 52 7.79 25.29 -22.67
C LEU A 52 7.71 25.37 -21.14
N THR A 53 6.51 25.50 -20.59
CA THR A 53 6.27 25.47 -19.13
C THR A 53 6.72 24.14 -18.52
N ILE A 54 6.39 22.99 -19.15
CA ILE A 54 6.86 21.67 -18.70
C ILE A 54 8.38 21.60 -18.70
N ALA A 55 9.05 22.14 -19.72
CA ALA A 55 10.51 22.17 -19.78
C ALA A 55 11.11 23.02 -18.66
N GLU A 56 10.58 24.22 -18.43
CA GLU A 56 11.00 25.11 -17.35
C GLU A 56 10.86 24.44 -15.98
N ILE A 57 9.68 23.89 -15.69
CA ILE A 57 9.40 23.15 -14.45
C ILE A 57 10.37 21.99 -14.28
N SER A 58 10.65 21.24 -15.35
CA SER A 58 11.56 20.10 -15.30
C SER A 58 12.99 20.54 -14.99
N ARG A 59 13.47 21.64 -15.61
CA ARG A 59 14.80 22.20 -15.30
C ARG A 59 14.88 22.71 -13.86
N HIS A 60 13.83 23.34 -13.35
CA HIS A 60 13.75 23.77 -11.96
C HIS A 60 13.82 22.57 -11.01
N ASN A 61 12.93 21.59 -11.19
CA ASN A 61 12.80 20.41 -10.33
C ASN A 61 14.04 19.52 -10.33
N ALA A 62 14.84 19.54 -11.40
CA ALA A 62 16.11 18.82 -11.44
C ALA A 62 17.14 19.35 -10.43
N GLN A 63 17.03 20.59 -9.95
CA GLN A 63 18.04 21.21 -9.07
C GLN A 63 17.46 21.80 -7.79
N HIS A 64 16.16 22.08 -7.76
CA HIS A 64 15.52 22.83 -6.68
C HIS A 64 14.26 22.14 -6.19
N LYS A 65 13.90 22.43 -4.93
CA LYS A 65 12.62 22.05 -4.36
C LYS A 65 11.47 22.70 -5.17
N PRO A 66 10.37 21.98 -5.44
CA PRO A 66 9.19 22.59 -6.04
C PRO A 66 8.65 23.72 -5.15
N GLN A 67 8.02 24.71 -5.77
CA GLN A 67 7.43 25.88 -5.11
C GLN A 67 5.94 26.01 -5.42
N THR A 68 5.54 25.63 -6.64
CA THR A 68 4.13 25.63 -7.09
C THR A 68 3.56 24.22 -7.11
N PHE A 69 2.23 24.11 -7.17
CA PHE A 69 1.54 22.83 -7.27
C PHE A 69 1.93 22.06 -8.52
N TRP A 70 2.05 22.74 -9.67
CA TRP A 70 2.49 22.09 -10.91
C TRP A 70 3.90 21.52 -10.78
N GLN A 71 4.84 22.30 -10.24
CA GLN A 71 6.19 21.81 -9.98
C GLN A 71 6.18 20.58 -9.06
N ALA A 72 5.37 20.60 -7.99
CA ALA A 72 5.26 19.48 -7.07
C ALA A 72 4.68 18.22 -7.74
N CYS A 73 3.58 18.35 -8.48
CA CYS A 73 2.95 17.24 -9.21
C CYS A 73 3.90 16.62 -10.24
N GLN A 74 4.66 17.46 -10.95
CA GLN A 74 5.60 17.00 -11.97
C GLN A 74 6.79 16.25 -11.34
N LEU A 75 7.39 16.77 -10.26
CA LEU A 75 8.47 16.08 -9.55
C LEU A 75 7.97 14.77 -8.93
N PHE A 76 6.80 14.80 -8.30
CA PHE A 76 6.15 13.61 -7.76
C PHE A 76 6.01 12.53 -8.85
N TRP A 77 5.51 12.87 -10.03
CA TRP A 77 5.35 11.91 -11.11
C TRP A 77 6.68 11.38 -11.65
N TYR A 78 7.69 12.24 -11.81
CA TYR A 78 9.03 11.79 -12.20
C TYR A 78 9.59 10.77 -11.21
N MET A 79 9.49 11.03 -9.91
CA MET A 79 10.00 10.10 -8.91
C MET A 79 9.24 8.77 -8.92
N ASN A 80 7.92 8.79 -9.15
CA ASN A 80 7.14 7.56 -9.33
C ASN A 80 7.60 6.72 -10.52
N ILE A 81 8.04 7.34 -11.63
CA ILE A 81 8.62 6.60 -12.76
C ILE A 81 10.03 6.10 -12.41
N ILE A 82 10.87 6.97 -11.86
CA ILE A 82 12.28 6.65 -11.61
C ILE A 82 12.43 5.51 -10.61
N LEU A 83 11.61 5.49 -9.55
CA LEU A 83 11.63 4.41 -8.55
C LEU A 83 11.25 3.04 -9.16
N GLN A 84 10.44 3.02 -10.23
CA GLN A 84 10.13 1.79 -10.97
C GLN A 84 11.33 1.28 -11.80
N TYR A 85 12.33 2.11 -12.08
CA TYR A 85 13.60 1.65 -12.67
C TYR A 85 14.54 1.04 -11.64
N GLU A 86 14.49 1.47 -10.38
CA GLU A 86 15.29 0.88 -9.32
C GLU A 86 14.84 -0.55 -9.03
N SER A 87 13.52 -0.76 -8.99
CA SER A 87 12.95 -2.09 -8.79
C SER A 87 11.59 -2.21 -9.47
N ASN A 88 11.25 -3.41 -9.93
CA ASN A 88 9.88 -3.77 -10.34
C ASN A 88 8.97 -3.93 -9.10
N ALA A 89 8.97 -2.91 -8.23
CA ALA A 89 8.27 -2.90 -6.97
C ALA A 89 6.79 -2.56 -7.18
N SER A 90 5.93 -3.38 -6.60
CA SER A 90 4.54 -3.00 -6.37
C SER A 90 4.42 -2.06 -5.18
N SER A 91 3.31 -1.33 -5.14
CA SER A 91 2.84 -0.61 -3.96
C SER A 91 3.72 0.57 -3.54
N LEU A 92 4.31 1.29 -4.49
CA LEU A 92 4.82 2.66 -4.26
C LEU A 92 3.64 3.61 -4.03
N SER A 93 3.07 3.55 -2.83
CA SER A 93 1.89 4.31 -2.46
C SER A 93 2.18 5.78 -2.23
N LEU A 94 1.15 6.60 -2.45
CA LEU A 94 1.26 8.05 -2.47
C LEU A 94 1.20 8.66 -1.06
N GLY A 95 0.96 7.85 -0.04
CA GLY A 95 0.92 8.28 1.35
C GLY A 95 -0.23 9.25 1.61
N ARG A 96 0.02 10.25 2.46
CA ARG A 96 -0.95 11.31 2.79
C ARG A 96 -0.84 12.49 1.81
N PHE A 97 -1.16 12.21 0.54
CA PHE A 97 -1.00 13.14 -0.58
C PHE A 97 -1.61 14.52 -0.31
N ASP A 98 -2.80 14.56 0.28
CA ASP A 98 -3.51 15.78 0.62
C ASP A 98 -2.82 16.62 1.72
N GLN A 99 -1.85 16.08 2.45
CA GLN A 99 -1.11 16.80 3.49
C GLN A 99 0.18 17.40 2.95
N TYR A 100 1.06 16.60 2.33
CA TYR A 100 2.36 17.11 1.89
C TYR A 100 2.28 17.93 0.59
N MET A 101 1.20 17.78 -0.20
CA MET A 101 1.00 18.58 -1.41
C MET A 101 0.25 19.90 -1.14
N LEU A 102 -0.46 20.01 0.00
CA LEU A 102 -1.26 21.18 0.35
C LEU A 102 -0.48 22.51 0.33
N PRO A 103 0.75 22.60 0.87
CA PRO A 103 1.49 23.87 0.85
C PRO A 103 1.77 24.39 -0.57
N PHE A 104 2.02 23.50 -1.53
CA PHE A 104 2.24 23.89 -2.93
C PHE A 104 0.95 24.34 -3.59
N TYR A 105 -0.16 23.65 -3.31
CA TYR A 105 -1.49 24.04 -3.77
C TYR A 105 -1.88 25.44 -3.27
N GLN A 106 -1.70 25.70 -1.98
CA GLN A 106 -1.99 27.01 -1.37
C GLN A 106 -1.08 28.12 -1.92
N THR A 107 0.18 27.81 -2.20
CA THR A 107 1.13 28.76 -2.79
C THR A 107 0.67 29.17 -4.19
N SER A 108 0.34 28.21 -5.05
CA SER A 108 -0.18 28.47 -6.41
C SER A 108 -1.45 29.33 -6.40
N LEU A 109 -2.42 29.02 -5.52
CA LEU A 109 -3.62 29.84 -5.37
C LEU A 109 -3.30 31.28 -4.92
N THR A 110 -2.36 31.45 -3.99
CA THR A 110 -1.96 32.78 -3.50
C THR A 110 -1.23 33.59 -4.57
N GLN A 111 -0.53 32.91 -5.49
CA GLN A 111 0.11 33.53 -6.65
C GLN A 111 -0.88 33.86 -7.79
N GLY A 112 -2.17 33.51 -7.62
CA GLY A 112 -3.21 33.81 -8.57
C GLY A 112 -3.40 32.76 -9.66
N GLU A 113 -2.84 31.55 -9.50
CA GLU A 113 -3.18 30.43 -10.39
C GLU A 113 -4.66 30.07 -10.23
N ASP A 114 -5.31 29.77 -11.36
CA ASP A 114 -6.73 29.44 -11.38
C ASP A 114 -7.01 28.08 -10.72
N ALA A 115 -8.03 28.03 -9.88
CA ALA A 115 -8.37 26.82 -9.14
C ALA A 115 -8.87 25.69 -10.06
N ALA A 116 -9.54 26.02 -11.18
CA ALA A 116 -9.98 25.02 -12.13
C ALA A 116 -8.79 24.43 -12.89
N PHE A 117 -7.80 25.25 -13.25
CA PHE A 117 -6.54 24.76 -13.81
C PHE A 117 -5.77 23.83 -12.86
N LEU A 118 -5.67 24.18 -11.56
CA LEU A 118 -5.02 23.31 -10.58
C LEU A 118 -5.76 21.96 -10.40
N LYS A 119 -7.10 21.97 -10.54
CA LYS A 119 -7.91 20.74 -10.57
C LYS A 119 -7.59 19.89 -11.79
N GLU A 120 -7.49 20.49 -12.97
CA GLU A 120 -7.12 19.80 -14.21
C GLU A 120 -5.72 19.18 -14.13
N LEU A 121 -4.76 19.86 -13.49
CA LEU A 121 -3.44 19.30 -13.22
C LEU A 121 -3.50 18.05 -12.32
N LEU A 122 -4.35 18.07 -11.28
CA LEU A 122 -4.54 16.91 -10.41
C LEU A 122 -5.24 15.76 -11.15
N GLU A 123 -6.26 16.06 -11.95
CA GLU A 123 -6.94 15.07 -12.80
C GLU A 123 -5.97 14.44 -13.81
N SER A 124 -5.10 15.25 -14.40
CA SER A 124 -4.03 14.77 -15.29
C SER A 124 -3.07 13.83 -14.55
N LEU A 125 -2.66 14.16 -13.32
CA LEU A 125 -1.83 13.28 -12.51
C LEU A 125 -2.55 11.95 -12.20
N TRP A 126 -3.85 11.95 -11.92
CA TRP A 126 -4.62 10.73 -11.72
C TRP A 126 -4.64 9.85 -12.97
N VAL A 127 -4.78 10.45 -14.15
CA VAL A 127 -4.62 9.71 -15.41
C VAL A 127 -3.24 9.07 -15.48
N LYS A 128 -2.17 9.83 -15.19
CA LYS A 128 -0.79 9.32 -15.22
C LYS A 128 -0.56 8.12 -14.28
N CYS A 129 -1.18 8.09 -13.10
CA CYS A 129 -1.06 6.97 -12.15
C CYS A 129 -1.47 5.59 -12.73
N ASN A 130 -2.11 5.55 -13.90
CA ASN A 130 -2.51 4.32 -14.60
C ASN A 130 -1.52 3.88 -15.69
N ASP A 131 -0.42 4.61 -15.92
CA ASP A 131 0.56 4.27 -16.96
C ASP A 131 1.56 3.20 -16.55
N ILE A 132 1.71 2.95 -15.23
CA ILE A 132 2.68 1.98 -14.72
C ILE A 132 2.10 0.58 -14.85
N VAL A 133 2.87 -0.31 -15.50
CA VAL A 133 2.52 -1.72 -15.64
C VAL A 133 3.63 -2.55 -15.01
N LEU A 134 3.28 -3.33 -13.99
CA LEU A 134 4.22 -4.21 -13.30
C LEU A 134 4.36 -5.53 -14.04
N LEU A 135 5.60 -5.99 -14.18
CA LEU A 135 5.89 -7.29 -14.77
C LEU A 135 5.68 -8.38 -13.71
N ARG A 136 4.84 -9.37 -14.02
CA ARG A 136 4.55 -10.51 -13.14
C ARG A 136 4.68 -11.82 -13.91
N SER A 137 5.09 -12.88 -13.21
CA SER A 137 5.02 -14.23 -13.74
C SER A 137 3.55 -14.65 -13.96
N THR A 138 3.31 -15.61 -14.85
CA THR A 138 1.96 -16.12 -15.12
C THR A 138 1.26 -16.66 -13.87
N SER A 139 2.01 -17.28 -12.95
CA SER A 139 1.47 -17.76 -11.68
C SER A 139 1.09 -16.60 -10.76
N SER A 140 1.97 -15.62 -10.57
CA SER A 140 1.70 -14.44 -9.74
C SER A 140 0.52 -13.62 -10.28
N ALA A 141 0.42 -13.45 -11.60
CA ALA A 141 -0.67 -12.70 -12.23
C ALA A 141 -2.08 -13.27 -11.94
N ARG A 142 -2.21 -14.57 -11.59
CA ARG A 142 -3.50 -15.16 -11.18
C ARG A 142 -3.95 -14.68 -9.80
N TYR A 143 -3.00 -14.42 -8.90
CA TYR A 143 -3.27 -13.91 -7.56
C TYR A 143 -3.42 -12.38 -7.54
N PHE A 144 -2.77 -11.70 -8.49
CA PHE A 144 -2.79 -10.23 -8.62
C PHE A 144 -3.38 -9.81 -9.98
N ALA A 145 -4.61 -10.21 -10.24
CA ALA A 145 -5.31 -9.92 -11.49
C ALA A 145 -5.67 -8.42 -11.62
N GLY A 146 -5.68 -7.90 -12.86
CA GLY A 146 -6.10 -6.52 -13.14
C GLY A 146 -4.97 -5.48 -13.14
N PHE A 147 -3.72 -5.90 -13.29
CA PHE A 147 -2.53 -5.03 -13.27
C PHE A 147 -2.46 -4.08 -12.06
N PRO A 148 -2.67 -4.56 -10.83
CA PRO A 148 -2.65 -3.68 -9.65
C PRO A 148 -1.23 -3.17 -9.40
N THR A 149 -1.10 -1.83 -9.38
CA THR A 149 0.17 -1.15 -9.05
C THR A 149 0.28 -0.79 -7.57
N GLY A 150 -0.85 -0.59 -6.88
CA GLY A 150 -0.89 -0.23 -5.46
C GLY A 150 -0.55 1.24 -5.19
N TYR A 151 -0.94 2.15 -6.09
CA TYR A 151 -0.76 3.59 -5.90
C TYR A 151 -1.90 4.12 -5.03
N THR A 152 -1.75 3.99 -3.71
CA THR A 152 -2.80 4.36 -2.76
C THR A 152 -2.49 5.70 -2.10
N ALA A 153 -3.46 6.61 -2.12
CA ALA A 153 -3.42 7.86 -1.36
C ALA A 153 -4.46 7.82 -0.24
N LEU A 154 -4.05 8.16 0.98
CA LEU A 154 -4.92 8.15 2.14
C LEU A 154 -5.23 9.58 2.60
N LEU A 155 -6.50 9.97 2.50
CA LEU A 155 -6.99 11.32 2.68
C LEU A 155 -7.55 11.55 4.10
N GLY A 156 -7.43 12.79 4.58
CA GLY A 156 -8.00 13.22 5.86
C GLY A 156 -7.34 12.56 7.07
N GLY A 157 -8.14 12.21 8.08
CA GLY A 157 -7.67 11.63 9.33
C GLY A 157 -7.26 12.67 10.38
N LEU A 158 -6.19 12.40 11.11
CA LEU A 158 -5.69 13.26 12.18
C LEU A 158 -4.31 13.85 11.83
N THR A 159 -4.06 15.04 12.35
CA THR A 159 -2.72 15.63 12.44
C THR A 159 -1.93 14.96 13.57
N GLU A 160 -0.61 15.15 13.61
CA GLU A 160 0.26 14.63 14.70
C GLU A 160 -0.26 15.07 16.09
N ASN A 161 -0.81 16.29 16.17
CA ASN A 161 -1.42 16.87 17.37
C ASN A 161 -2.85 16.39 17.66
N GLY A 162 -3.42 15.49 16.86
CA GLY A 162 -4.74 14.90 17.08
C GLY A 162 -5.93 15.77 16.66
N ARG A 163 -5.73 16.81 15.85
CA ARG A 163 -6.81 17.58 15.21
C ARG A 163 -7.20 16.96 13.87
N SER A 164 -8.40 17.24 13.37
CA SER A 164 -8.76 16.85 11.99
C SER A 164 -7.71 17.35 11.00
N ALA A 165 -7.29 16.47 10.09
CA ALA A 165 -6.36 16.76 9.00
C ALA A 165 -7.09 16.96 7.66
N VAL A 166 -8.42 16.96 7.65
CA VAL A 166 -9.18 17.25 6.44
C VAL A 166 -8.93 18.69 6.01
N ASN A 167 -8.64 18.87 4.73
CA ASN A 167 -8.34 20.17 4.14
C ASN A 167 -8.92 20.28 2.71
N VAL A 168 -8.74 21.43 2.07
CA VAL A 168 -9.26 21.70 0.71
C VAL A 168 -8.76 20.68 -0.34
N LEU A 169 -7.53 20.20 -0.20
CA LEU A 169 -6.96 19.23 -1.13
C LEU A 169 -7.55 17.83 -0.89
N SER A 170 -7.98 17.51 0.33
CA SER A 170 -8.73 16.26 0.62
C SER A 170 -10.00 16.19 -0.22
N PHE A 171 -10.78 17.28 -0.29
CA PHE A 171 -11.97 17.37 -1.14
C PHE A 171 -11.60 17.30 -2.63
N LEU A 172 -10.59 18.05 -3.04
CA LEU A 172 -10.16 18.13 -4.44
C LEU A 172 -9.67 16.78 -4.97
N CYS A 173 -9.00 15.95 -4.15
CA CYS A 173 -8.62 14.59 -4.51
C CYS A 173 -9.84 13.69 -4.80
N LEU A 174 -10.92 13.81 -4.01
CA LEU A 174 -12.18 13.12 -4.26
C LEU A 174 -12.86 13.67 -5.52
N ASP A 175 -12.87 14.98 -5.73
CA ASP A 175 -13.41 15.60 -6.95
C ASP A 175 -12.68 15.12 -8.20
N ALA A 176 -11.35 15.12 -8.20
CA ALA A 176 -10.54 14.65 -9.32
C ALA A 176 -10.82 13.17 -9.62
N TYR A 177 -10.98 12.34 -8.58
CA TYR A 177 -11.39 10.95 -8.77
C TYR A 177 -12.80 10.82 -9.37
N GLN A 178 -13.77 11.59 -8.88
CA GLN A 178 -15.15 11.58 -9.40
C GLN A 178 -15.21 11.97 -10.88
N SER A 179 -14.31 12.86 -11.33
CA SER A 179 -14.12 13.22 -12.75
C SER A 179 -13.49 12.07 -13.57
N VAL A 180 -12.39 11.49 -13.07
CA VAL A 180 -11.50 10.63 -13.87
C VAL A 180 -11.94 9.16 -13.85
N GLN A 181 -12.37 8.65 -12.70
CA GLN A 181 -12.87 7.28 -12.49
C GLN A 181 -11.97 6.14 -13.02
N LEU A 182 -10.65 6.37 -13.06
CA LEU A 182 -9.69 5.32 -13.36
C LEU A 182 -9.32 4.53 -12.09
N PRO A 183 -8.87 3.27 -12.22
CA PRO A 183 -8.53 2.43 -11.06
C PRO A 183 -7.40 2.97 -10.18
N GLN A 184 -6.49 3.75 -10.74
CA GLN A 184 -5.39 4.39 -10.01
C GLN A 184 -5.50 5.93 -10.06
N PRO A 185 -5.00 6.63 -9.04
CA PRO A 185 -4.62 6.05 -7.75
C PRO A 185 -5.85 5.53 -7.01
N ASN A 186 -5.64 4.49 -6.22
CA ASN A 186 -6.64 4.07 -5.26
C ASN A 186 -6.72 5.12 -4.15
N LEU A 187 -7.93 5.49 -3.74
CA LEU A 187 -8.12 6.46 -2.66
C LEU A 187 -8.64 5.74 -1.41
N GLY A 188 -8.08 6.10 -0.27
CA GLY A 188 -8.62 5.80 1.04
C GLY A 188 -9.02 7.08 1.76
N VAL A 189 -9.98 6.98 2.66
CA VAL A 189 -10.37 8.04 3.58
C VAL A 189 -10.21 7.54 5.01
N ARG A 190 -9.50 8.32 5.82
CA ARG A 190 -9.41 8.10 7.26
C ARG A 190 -10.60 8.74 7.96
N THR A 191 -11.34 7.90 8.66
CA THR A 191 -12.51 8.26 9.47
C THR A 191 -12.17 8.22 10.95
N ASN A 192 -12.76 9.17 11.67
CA ASN A 192 -12.69 9.28 13.12
C ASN A 192 -13.84 10.16 13.62
N ALA A 193 -14.04 10.20 14.94
CA ALA A 193 -15.10 10.98 15.58
C ALA A 193 -14.99 12.50 15.38
N LEU A 194 -13.84 13.02 14.92
CA LEU A 194 -13.60 14.44 14.65
C LEU A 194 -13.74 14.80 13.16
N ILE A 195 -14.02 13.83 12.29
CA ILE A 195 -14.17 14.08 10.86
C ILE A 195 -15.30 15.09 10.61
N ASP A 196 -15.07 16.03 9.70
CA ASP A 196 -16.10 16.99 9.35
C ASP A 196 -17.19 16.31 8.50
N THR A 197 -18.44 16.61 8.82
CA THR A 197 -19.61 16.04 8.13
C THR A 197 -19.60 16.30 6.62
N PRO A 198 -19.22 17.50 6.12
CA PRO A 198 -19.15 17.74 4.68
C PRO A 198 -18.19 16.78 3.95
N PHE A 199 -17.00 16.51 4.49
CA PHE A 199 -16.07 15.57 3.88
C PHE A 199 -16.56 14.12 3.96
N LEU A 200 -17.20 13.74 5.06
CA LEU A 200 -17.85 12.43 5.17
C LEU A 200 -18.96 12.26 4.12
N MET A 201 -19.77 13.29 3.89
CA MET A 201 -20.80 13.28 2.84
C MET A 201 -20.17 13.20 1.44
N LYS A 202 -19.11 13.97 1.18
CA LYS A 202 -18.35 13.91 -0.07
C LYS A 202 -17.78 12.50 -0.33
N THR A 203 -17.28 11.87 0.72
CA THR A 203 -16.80 10.48 0.69
C THR A 203 -17.93 9.53 0.30
N ALA A 204 -19.11 9.65 0.91
CA ALA A 204 -20.28 8.84 0.57
C ALA A 204 -20.77 9.07 -0.87
N GLU A 205 -20.69 10.31 -1.38
CA GLU A 205 -20.97 10.63 -2.78
C GLU A 205 -20.00 9.92 -3.73
N THR A 206 -18.72 9.85 -3.38
CA THR A 206 -17.73 9.09 -4.17
C THR A 206 -18.04 7.59 -4.16
N ILE A 207 -18.35 7.01 -2.99
CA ILE A 207 -18.73 5.59 -2.88
C ILE A 207 -19.93 5.26 -3.77
N ARG A 208 -20.90 6.19 -3.86
CA ARG A 208 -22.11 6.03 -4.68
C ARG A 208 -21.81 5.84 -6.18
N LEU A 209 -20.62 6.17 -6.66
CA LEU A 209 -20.21 5.88 -8.04
C LEU A 209 -20.05 4.38 -8.33
N GLY A 210 -19.95 3.52 -7.29
CA GLY A 210 -19.95 2.07 -7.45
C GLY A 210 -18.63 1.49 -7.97
N THR A 211 -17.54 2.25 -7.89
CA THR A 211 -16.20 1.84 -8.38
C THR A 211 -15.39 1.06 -7.34
N GLY A 212 -15.86 0.98 -6.09
CA GLY A 212 -15.13 0.40 -4.96
C GLY A 212 -14.18 1.37 -4.24
N ILE A 213 -14.14 2.64 -4.65
CA ILE A 213 -13.32 3.71 -4.08
C ILE A 213 -14.23 4.78 -3.44
N PRO A 214 -13.84 5.40 -2.31
CA PRO A 214 -12.63 5.14 -1.54
C PRO A 214 -12.78 3.99 -0.53
N GLN A 215 -11.63 3.44 -0.12
CA GLN A 215 -11.50 2.60 1.05
C GLN A 215 -11.69 3.42 2.34
N ILE A 216 -12.18 2.79 3.41
CA ILE A 216 -12.44 3.48 4.67
C ILE A 216 -11.57 2.90 5.79
N PHE A 217 -10.80 3.75 6.44
CA PHE A 217 -9.88 3.38 7.52
C PHE A 217 -10.31 4.06 8.82
N ASN A 218 -10.38 3.30 9.91
CA ASN A 218 -10.87 3.76 11.21
C ASN A 218 -9.69 4.10 12.14
N ASP A 219 -9.48 5.38 12.43
CA ASP A 219 -8.36 5.82 13.28
C ASP A 219 -8.50 5.32 14.73
N GLU A 220 -9.72 5.15 15.26
CA GLU A 220 -9.96 4.60 16.60
C GLU A 220 -9.52 3.13 16.74
N VAL A 221 -9.34 2.41 15.63
CA VAL A 221 -8.78 1.05 15.61
C VAL A 221 -7.31 1.06 15.25
N VAL A 222 -6.95 1.80 14.20
CA VAL A 222 -5.61 1.79 13.62
C VAL A 222 -4.59 2.45 14.56
N VAL A 223 -4.89 3.61 15.12
CA VAL A 223 -3.94 4.33 15.99
C VAL A 223 -3.59 3.49 17.22
N PRO A 224 -4.55 2.92 17.97
CA PRO A 224 -4.23 2.00 19.07
C PRO A 224 -3.45 0.75 18.64
N ALA A 225 -3.73 0.22 17.44
CA ALA A 225 -3.00 -0.92 16.91
C ALA A 225 -1.50 -0.62 16.74
N PHE A 226 -1.14 0.57 16.24
CA PHE A 226 0.25 1.02 16.16
C PHE A 226 0.89 1.26 17.53
N LEU A 227 0.18 1.93 18.44
CA LEU A 227 0.68 2.19 19.80
C LEU A 227 1.03 0.90 20.53
N ASN A 228 0.16 -0.12 20.44
CA ASN A 228 0.41 -1.41 21.06
C ASN A 228 1.60 -2.16 20.40
N ARG A 229 2.21 -1.62 19.34
CA ARG A 229 3.42 -2.15 18.66
C ARG A 229 4.65 -1.27 18.86
N GLY A 230 4.57 -0.32 19.80
CA GLY A 230 5.69 0.55 20.18
C GLY A 230 5.90 1.75 19.27
N VAL A 231 4.98 2.03 18.34
CA VAL A 231 5.01 3.25 17.54
C VAL A 231 4.60 4.44 18.40
N SER A 232 5.27 5.58 18.23
CA SER A 232 4.91 6.82 18.93
C SER A 232 3.50 7.29 18.57
N LEU A 233 2.85 8.06 19.44
CA LEU A 233 1.50 8.57 19.17
C LEU A 233 1.46 9.53 17.97
N GLU A 234 2.48 10.36 17.80
CA GLU A 234 2.60 11.28 16.66
C GLU A 234 2.71 10.50 15.34
N ASP A 235 3.60 9.51 15.29
CA ASP A 235 3.78 8.67 14.10
C ASP A 235 2.55 7.81 13.82
N ALA A 236 1.93 7.25 14.86
CA ALA A 236 0.72 6.46 14.74
C ALA A 236 -0.45 7.28 14.18
N ARG A 237 -0.56 8.57 14.53
CA ARG A 237 -1.57 9.48 13.95
C ARG A 237 -1.27 9.87 12.52
N ASP A 238 -0.01 9.78 12.10
CA ASP A 238 0.44 10.12 10.76
C ASP A 238 0.48 8.92 9.81
N TYR A 239 -0.13 7.79 10.20
CA TYR A 239 -0.16 6.60 9.37
C TYR A 239 -0.81 6.84 8.00
N SER A 240 -0.39 6.00 7.07
CA SER A 240 -0.96 5.83 5.75
C SER A 240 -1.13 4.35 5.41
N VAL A 241 -1.44 4.07 4.16
CA VAL A 241 -1.64 2.73 3.62
C VAL A 241 -0.69 2.51 2.45
N VAL A 242 -0.12 1.33 2.40
CA VAL A 242 0.71 0.84 1.31
C VAL A 242 -0.07 -0.24 0.57
N GLY A 243 -0.19 -0.13 -0.75
CA GLY A 243 -0.86 -1.14 -1.55
C GLY A 243 -2.37 -1.21 -1.28
N CYS A 244 -2.84 -2.35 -0.76
CA CYS A 244 -4.25 -2.63 -0.61
C CYS A 244 -4.82 -2.02 0.66
N VAL A 245 -4.38 -2.48 1.83
CA VAL A 245 -4.89 -2.09 3.16
C VAL A 245 -3.78 -2.10 4.22
N GLU A 246 -2.53 -2.30 3.82
CA GLU A 246 -1.41 -2.51 4.71
C GLU A 246 -1.00 -1.19 5.37
N LEU A 247 -1.11 -1.15 6.69
CA LEU A 247 -0.87 0.05 7.48
C LEU A 247 0.64 0.32 7.56
N SER A 248 1.04 1.55 7.22
CA SER A 248 2.44 1.97 7.28
C SER A 248 2.55 3.43 7.67
N ILE A 249 3.78 3.92 7.89
CA ILE A 249 4.04 5.31 8.28
C ILE A 249 5.00 5.88 7.24
N PRO A 250 4.53 6.80 6.37
CA PRO A 250 5.33 7.35 5.28
C PRO A 250 6.68 7.88 5.78
N GLY A 251 7.76 7.50 5.11
CA GLY A 251 9.10 7.99 5.44
C GLY A 251 9.72 7.41 6.73
N ARG A 252 9.02 6.53 7.45
CA ARG A 252 9.46 6.06 8.79
C ARG A 252 9.41 4.54 8.94
N THR A 253 8.47 3.87 8.27
CA THR A 253 8.33 2.40 8.33
C THR A 253 8.88 1.75 7.07
N TYR A 254 9.61 0.65 7.25
CA TYR A 254 9.90 -0.31 6.19
C TYR A 254 9.48 -1.72 6.64
N GLY A 255 9.09 -2.55 5.68
CA GLY A 255 8.78 -3.94 5.90
C GLY A 255 8.08 -4.55 4.71
N LEU A 256 8.34 -5.84 4.47
CA LEU A 256 7.62 -6.59 3.46
C LEU A 256 6.23 -6.93 4.03
N HIS A 257 5.24 -6.09 3.70
CA HIS A 257 3.89 -6.19 4.25
C HIS A 257 3.09 -7.41 3.77
N ASP A 258 3.50 -8.01 2.64
CA ASP A 258 2.93 -9.24 2.07
C ASP A 258 4.05 -10.26 1.81
N ILE A 259 4.89 -10.50 2.83
CA ILE A 259 6.03 -11.42 2.70
C ILE A 259 5.58 -12.88 2.57
N ALA A 260 4.41 -13.21 3.14
CA ALA A 260 3.85 -14.54 3.11
C ALA A 260 2.32 -14.52 3.29
N MET A 261 1.65 -15.48 2.64
CA MET A 261 0.21 -15.73 2.77
C MET A 261 -0.03 -17.06 3.49
N PHE A 262 -0.80 -17.04 4.57
CA PHE A 262 -1.08 -18.19 5.42
C PHE A 262 -2.53 -18.66 5.26
N ASN A 263 -2.72 -19.87 4.72
CA ASN A 263 -4.05 -20.45 4.57
C ASN A 263 -4.49 -21.16 5.85
N LEU A 264 -5.36 -20.51 6.63
CA LEU A 264 -5.86 -21.03 7.91
C LEU A 264 -6.73 -22.28 7.74
N LEU A 265 -7.53 -22.33 6.67
CA LEU A 265 -8.38 -23.48 6.37
C LEU A 265 -7.56 -24.74 6.07
N LYS A 266 -6.41 -24.60 5.42
CA LYS A 266 -5.56 -25.76 5.12
C LYS A 266 -5.06 -26.43 6.39
N VAL A 267 -4.80 -25.65 7.44
CA VAL A 267 -4.41 -26.20 8.76
C VAL A 267 -5.57 -26.97 9.39
N MET A 268 -6.80 -26.43 9.30
CA MET A 268 -8.00 -27.15 9.74
C MET A 268 -8.14 -28.47 8.98
N GLU A 269 -8.04 -28.47 7.65
CA GLU A 269 -8.13 -29.67 6.81
C GLU A 269 -7.12 -30.75 7.25
N ILE A 270 -5.87 -30.38 7.51
CA ILE A 270 -4.84 -31.30 8.03
C ILE A 270 -5.28 -31.90 9.37
N CYS A 271 -5.76 -31.08 10.30
CA CYS A 271 -6.23 -31.57 11.61
C CYS A 271 -7.44 -32.50 11.48
N LEU A 272 -8.34 -32.24 10.52
CA LEU A 272 -9.48 -33.11 10.28
C LEU A 272 -9.03 -34.49 9.82
N HIS A 273 -8.12 -34.55 8.85
CA HIS A 273 -7.59 -35.82 8.34
C HIS A 273 -6.83 -36.62 9.39
N GLU A 274 -6.06 -35.96 10.26
CA GLU A 274 -5.32 -36.65 11.33
C GLU A 274 -6.21 -37.26 12.42
N ASN A 275 -7.47 -36.84 12.50
CA ASN A 275 -8.44 -37.38 13.47
C ASN A 275 -9.45 -38.35 12.86
N GLU A 276 -9.26 -38.77 11.62
CA GLU A 276 -10.09 -39.80 11.01
C GLU A 276 -10.02 -41.10 11.83
N GLY A 277 -11.18 -41.65 12.21
CA GLY A 277 -11.29 -42.82 13.07
C GLY A 277 -11.00 -42.56 14.55
N ASN A 278 -10.80 -41.31 14.97
CA ASN A 278 -10.59 -40.97 16.38
C ASN A 278 -11.91 -40.90 17.15
N ALA A 279 -12.35 -42.04 17.69
CA ALA A 279 -13.58 -42.14 18.48
C ALA A 279 -13.58 -41.33 19.79
N ALA A 280 -12.41 -40.89 20.27
CA ALA A 280 -12.27 -40.09 21.50
C ALA A 280 -12.18 -38.58 21.22
N LEU A 281 -12.38 -38.15 19.97
CA LEU A 281 -12.28 -36.74 19.59
C LEU A 281 -13.32 -35.88 20.30
N THR A 282 -12.87 -34.74 20.83
CA THR A 282 -13.73 -33.67 21.35
C THR A 282 -13.53 -32.41 20.52
N TYR A 283 -14.53 -31.53 20.52
CA TYR A 283 -14.43 -30.24 19.82
C TYR A 283 -13.28 -29.40 20.37
N GLU A 284 -13.14 -29.35 21.69
CA GLU A 284 -12.07 -28.64 22.38
C GLU A 284 -10.69 -29.21 22.02
N GLY A 285 -10.56 -30.54 21.99
CA GLY A 285 -9.32 -31.21 21.58
C GLY A 285 -8.93 -30.90 20.14
N LEU A 286 -9.90 -30.92 19.22
CA LEU A 286 -9.67 -30.55 17.81
C LEU A 286 -9.25 -29.08 17.69
N LEU A 287 -9.91 -28.17 18.41
CA LEU A 287 -9.60 -26.75 18.37
C LEU A 287 -8.19 -26.47 18.89
N GLU A 288 -7.77 -27.12 19.98
CA GLU A 288 -6.41 -27.01 20.51
C GLU A 288 -5.37 -27.56 19.52
N GLN A 289 -5.65 -28.68 18.84
CA GLN A 289 -4.77 -29.20 17.80
C GLN A 289 -4.63 -28.23 16.62
N ILE A 290 -5.74 -27.62 16.17
CA ILE A 290 -5.72 -26.59 15.12
C ILE A 290 -4.86 -25.41 15.56
N ARG A 291 -5.05 -24.89 16.79
CA ARG A 291 -4.24 -23.79 17.33
C ARG A 291 -2.75 -24.15 17.38
N ALA A 292 -2.42 -25.32 17.90
CA ALA A 292 -1.04 -25.79 18.00
C ALA A 292 -0.38 -25.91 16.61
N LYS A 293 -1.09 -26.44 15.61
CA LYS A 293 -0.57 -26.50 14.24
C LYS A 293 -0.44 -25.14 13.58
N ILE A 294 -1.38 -24.23 13.81
CA ILE A 294 -1.26 -22.84 13.33
C ILE A 294 0.05 -22.25 13.87
N SER A 295 0.31 -22.37 15.18
CA SER A 295 1.55 -21.90 15.80
C SER A 295 2.81 -22.55 15.19
N HIS A 296 2.77 -23.85 14.95
CA HIS A 296 3.88 -24.58 14.32
C HIS A 296 4.19 -24.06 12.91
N TYR A 297 3.19 -23.98 12.03
CA TYR A 297 3.42 -23.53 10.65
C TYR A 297 3.74 -22.03 10.56
N ILE A 298 3.23 -21.20 11.48
CA ILE A 298 3.64 -19.80 11.58
C ILE A 298 5.13 -19.69 11.95
N THR A 299 5.64 -20.55 12.84
CA THR A 299 7.08 -20.54 13.19
C THR A 299 7.94 -20.83 11.96
N LEU A 300 7.58 -21.84 11.16
CA LEU A 300 8.27 -22.14 9.90
C LEU A 300 8.17 -20.99 8.90
N MET A 301 7.01 -20.33 8.83
CA MET A 301 6.83 -19.17 7.98
C MET A 301 7.72 -18.00 8.39
N VAL A 302 7.85 -17.73 9.68
CA VAL A 302 8.75 -16.67 10.20
C VAL A 302 10.20 -16.96 9.84
N GLU A 303 10.65 -18.22 9.95
CA GLU A 303 11.99 -18.62 9.50
C GLU A 303 12.20 -18.33 8.01
N GLY A 304 11.23 -18.69 7.16
CA GLY A 304 11.25 -18.40 5.74
C GLY A 304 11.28 -16.89 5.44
N SER A 305 10.44 -16.11 6.13
CA SER A 305 10.39 -14.65 6.04
C SER A 305 11.74 -14.00 6.36
N ASN A 306 12.41 -14.44 7.43
CA ASN A 306 13.73 -13.92 7.79
C ASN A 306 14.79 -14.20 6.71
N ILE A 307 14.71 -15.37 6.05
CA ILE A 307 15.61 -15.70 4.93
C ILE A 307 15.35 -14.74 3.75
N CYS A 308 14.09 -14.44 3.44
CA CYS A 308 13.73 -13.47 2.41
C CYS A 308 14.24 -12.06 2.72
N ASP A 309 14.10 -11.59 3.96
CA ASP A 309 14.61 -10.27 4.39
C ASP A 309 16.13 -10.18 4.26
N ILE A 310 16.87 -11.21 4.71
CA ILE A 310 18.33 -11.30 4.53
C ILE A 310 18.70 -11.30 3.04
N GLY A 311 17.93 -12.03 2.22
CA GLY A 311 18.12 -12.04 0.77
C GLY A 311 17.98 -10.67 0.13
N HIS A 312 16.98 -9.87 0.53
CA HIS A 312 16.81 -8.50 0.02
C HIS A 312 17.96 -7.59 0.46
N ARG A 313 18.39 -7.67 1.72
CA ARG A 313 19.55 -6.92 2.22
C ARG A 313 20.81 -7.18 1.39
N ASP A 314 21.10 -8.45 1.12
CA ASP A 314 22.37 -8.86 0.51
C ASP A 314 22.37 -8.68 -1.02
N TRP A 315 21.21 -8.80 -1.67
CA TRP A 315 21.12 -8.90 -3.13
C TRP A 315 20.26 -7.85 -3.82
N ALA A 316 19.38 -7.17 -3.09
CA ALA A 316 18.44 -6.20 -3.64
C ALA A 316 18.30 -4.93 -2.78
N PRO A 317 19.40 -4.25 -2.41
CA PRO A 317 19.33 -2.97 -1.73
C PRO A 317 18.68 -1.91 -2.65
N VAL A 318 18.00 -0.93 -2.04
CA VAL A 318 17.25 0.11 -2.77
C VAL A 318 17.68 1.52 -2.34
N PRO A 319 18.94 1.91 -2.64
CA PRO A 319 19.53 3.13 -2.10
C PRO A 319 18.84 4.42 -2.53
N LEU A 320 18.17 4.46 -3.70
CA LEU A 320 17.37 5.61 -4.10
C LEU A 320 16.12 5.73 -3.24
N LEU A 321 15.33 4.67 -3.10
CA LEU A 321 14.17 4.66 -2.20
C LEU A 321 14.57 5.01 -0.76
N SER A 322 15.64 4.39 -0.25
CA SER A 322 16.21 4.65 1.08
C SER A 322 16.62 6.11 1.29
N SER A 323 16.98 6.83 0.22
CA SER A 323 17.32 8.26 0.32
C SER A 323 16.13 9.16 0.67
N PHE A 324 14.90 8.68 0.54
CA PHE A 324 13.67 9.36 0.94
C PHE A 324 13.24 9.07 2.39
N ILE A 325 14.03 8.30 3.13
CA ILE A 325 13.77 7.92 4.53
C ILE A 325 14.80 8.62 5.42
N SER A 326 14.37 9.57 6.26
CA SER A 326 15.28 10.37 7.08
C SER A 326 16.19 9.53 7.98
N ASP A 327 15.63 8.52 8.65
CA ASP A 327 16.39 7.63 9.54
C ASP A 327 17.47 6.82 8.79
N CYS A 328 17.29 6.51 7.50
CA CYS A 328 18.34 5.89 6.67
C CYS A 328 19.51 6.84 6.43
N LEU A 329 19.22 8.12 6.19
CA LEU A 329 20.23 9.16 6.01
C LEU A 329 21.00 9.45 7.30
N GLU A 330 20.35 9.34 8.46
CA GLU A 330 21.02 9.53 9.75
C GLU A 330 21.92 8.34 10.11
N LYS A 331 21.42 7.12 9.89
CA LYS A 331 22.15 5.88 10.22
C LYS A 331 23.19 5.50 9.17
N GLY A 332 23.08 6.05 7.96
CA GLY A 332 23.90 5.65 6.81
C GLY A 332 23.67 4.21 6.39
N ARG A 333 22.41 3.76 6.41
CA ARG A 333 22.01 2.39 6.11
C ARG A 333 20.78 2.35 5.20
N ASP A 334 20.78 1.41 4.27
CA ASP A 334 19.64 1.11 3.42
C ASP A 334 18.43 0.61 4.22
N ILE A 335 17.21 0.81 3.73
CA ILE A 335 15.99 0.31 4.37
C ILE A 335 15.99 -1.22 4.49
N THR A 336 16.58 -1.93 3.52
CA THR A 336 16.71 -3.40 3.54
C THR A 336 17.67 -3.90 4.63
N ASP A 337 18.55 -3.03 5.13
CA ASP A 337 19.46 -3.29 6.27
C ASP A 337 18.97 -2.64 7.58
N GLY A 338 17.65 -2.43 7.70
CA GLY A 338 17.02 -1.90 8.90
C GLY A 338 17.24 -0.40 9.12
N GLY A 339 17.49 0.38 8.06
CA GLY A 339 17.69 1.82 8.14
C GLY A 339 16.46 2.60 8.60
N ALA A 340 15.24 2.11 8.35
CA ALA A 340 14.01 2.81 8.73
C ALA A 340 13.82 2.90 10.26
N ARG A 341 12.93 3.79 10.71
CA ARG A 341 12.61 3.98 12.14
C ARG A 341 11.94 2.73 12.72
N TYR A 342 10.95 2.23 11.99
CA TYR A 342 10.20 1.03 12.33
C TYR A 342 10.41 -0.02 11.24
N ASN A 343 10.74 -1.26 11.63
CA ASN A 343 11.04 -2.34 10.70
C ASN A 343 10.21 -3.57 11.07
N PHE A 344 9.02 -3.72 10.49
CA PHE A 344 8.14 -4.86 10.75
C PHE A 344 7.58 -5.44 9.46
N SER A 345 7.73 -6.76 9.29
CA SER A 345 7.17 -7.50 8.16
C SER A 345 5.77 -8.01 8.48
N GLY A 346 4.91 -8.10 7.46
CA GLY A 346 3.50 -8.49 7.58
C GLY A 346 3.23 -9.84 6.94
N VAL A 347 2.41 -10.67 7.60
CA VAL A 347 1.91 -11.94 7.07
C VAL A 347 0.40 -11.85 6.90
N GLN A 348 -0.11 -12.30 5.76
CA GLN A 348 -1.54 -12.28 5.46
C GLN A 348 -2.23 -13.57 5.91
N GLY A 349 -3.17 -13.47 6.85
CA GLY A 349 -4.02 -14.59 7.25
C GLY A 349 -5.23 -14.75 6.31
N ILE A 350 -5.25 -15.81 5.52
CA ILE A 350 -6.28 -16.07 4.51
C ILE A 350 -7.34 -17.05 5.03
N GLY A 351 -8.61 -16.73 4.79
CA GLY A 351 -9.73 -17.63 5.05
C GLY A 351 -10.25 -17.61 6.49
N ILE A 352 -10.08 -16.50 7.23
CA ILE A 352 -10.56 -16.37 8.62
C ILE A 352 -12.07 -16.63 8.73
N ALA A 353 -12.87 -16.01 7.86
CA ALA A 353 -14.32 -16.19 7.85
C ALA A 353 -14.69 -17.65 7.56
N ASN A 354 -14.09 -18.25 6.53
CA ASN A 354 -14.35 -19.64 6.19
C ASN A 354 -13.97 -20.61 7.31
N LEU A 355 -12.84 -20.37 8.00
CA LEU A 355 -12.44 -21.16 9.17
C LEU A 355 -13.49 -21.03 10.28
N SER A 356 -13.92 -19.80 10.60
CA SER A 356 -14.93 -19.54 11.63
C SER A 356 -16.24 -20.26 11.33
N ASP A 357 -16.75 -20.11 10.11
CA ASP A 357 -18.02 -20.72 9.70
C ASP A 357 -17.92 -22.25 9.66
N SER A 358 -16.79 -22.79 9.18
CA SER A 358 -16.54 -24.24 9.16
C SER A 358 -16.48 -24.80 10.58
N LEU A 359 -15.82 -24.13 11.52
CA LEU A 359 -15.76 -24.54 12.92
C LEU A 359 -17.15 -24.49 13.57
N HIS A 360 -17.94 -23.44 13.29
CA HIS A 360 -19.30 -23.33 13.81
C HIS A 360 -20.21 -24.46 13.29
N ALA A 361 -20.17 -24.71 11.98
CA ALA A 361 -20.94 -25.77 11.34
C ALA A 361 -20.54 -27.15 11.88
N LEU A 362 -19.23 -27.42 11.95
CA LEU A 362 -18.68 -28.67 12.47
C LEU A 362 -19.07 -28.89 13.93
N LYS A 363 -18.95 -27.87 14.79
CA LYS A 363 -19.40 -27.94 16.19
C LYS A 363 -20.87 -28.28 16.28
N GLY A 364 -21.71 -27.56 15.53
CA GLY A 364 -23.14 -27.74 15.53
C GLY A 364 -23.58 -29.14 15.10
N MET A 365 -23.06 -29.65 13.98
CA MET A 365 -23.53 -30.91 13.40
C MET A 365 -22.94 -32.14 14.05
N VAL A 366 -21.65 -32.10 14.43
CA VAL A 366 -20.94 -33.28 14.94
C VAL A 366 -21.02 -33.38 16.45
N PHE A 367 -20.80 -32.26 17.16
CA PHE A 367 -20.63 -32.30 18.61
C PHE A 367 -21.89 -31.90 19.39
N ASP A 368 -22.61 -30.87 18.93
CA ASP A 368 -23.79 -30.36 19.65
C ASP A 368 -25.07 -31.15 19.28
N GLN A 369 -25.37 -31.29 17.99
CA GLN A 369 -26.60 -31.94 17.50
C GLN A 369 -26.42 -33.40 17.13
N GLN A 370 -25.18 -33.85 16.94
CA GLN A 370 -24.83 -35.23 16.55
C GLN A 370 -25.62 -35.75 15.34
N ARG A 371 -25.85 -34.87 14.36
CA ARG A 371 -26.55 -35.20 13.10
C ARG A 371 -25.68 -36.03 12.16
N LEU A 372 -24.36 -35.90 12.29
CA LEU A 372 -23.34 -36.68 11.61
C LEU A 372 -22.27 -37.04 12.63
N SER A 373 -21.68 -38.22 12.52
CA SER A 373 -20.39 -38.49 13.15
C SER A 373 -19.27 -37.69 12.47
N PHE A 374 -18.14 -37.57 13.14
CA PHE A 374 -16.97 -36.88 12.60
C PHE A 374 -16.50 -37.51 11.28
N ASP A 375 -16.42 -38.84 11.23
CA ASP A 375 -15.97 -39.58 10.04
C ASP A 375 -16.96 -39.50 8.88
N GLU A 376 -18.27 -39.43 9.16
CA GLU A 376 -19.29 -39.17 8.13
C GLU A 376 -19.12 -37.77 7.53
N LEU A 377 -18.94 -36.74 8.37
CA LEU A 377 -18.68 -35.38 7.89
C LEU A 377 -17.40 -35.34 7.04
N LEU A 378 -16.32 -35.97 7.49
CA LEU A 378 -15.07 -36.03 6.74
C LEU A 378 -15.24 -36.76 5.40
N SER A 379 -16.04 -37.84 5.37
CA SER A 379 -16.37 -38.56 4.14
C SER A 379 -17.17 -37.69 3.16
N VAL A 380 -18.14 -36.91 3.65
CA VAL A 380 -18.89 -35.93 2.85
C VAL A 380 -17.94 -34.90 2.22
N LEU A 381 -17.01 -34.33 3.01
CA LEU A 381 -16.05 -33.34 2.53
C LEU A 381 -15.09 -33.93 1.49
N LYS A 382 -14.56 -35.14 1.73
CA LYS A 382 -13.68 -35.86 0.78
C LYS A 382 -14.37 -36.15 -0.56
N ALA A 383 -15.67 -36.43 -0.52
CA ALA A 383 -16.48 -36.67 -1.71
C ALA A 383 -16.97 -35.36 -2.37
N ASN A 384 -16.54 -34.19 -1.89
CA ASN A 384 -17.05 -32.89 -2.32
C ASN A 384 -18.59 -32.86 -2.32
N PHE A 385 -19.18 -33.28 -1.20
CA PHE A 385 -20.62 -33.37 -0.96
C PHE A 385 -21.39 -34.40 -1.81
N ALA A 386 -20.74 -35.21 -2.65
CA ALA A 386 -21.37 -36.27 -3.45
C ALA A 386 -21.65 -37.55 -2.64
N THR A 387 -22.33 -37.40 -1.50
CA THR A 387 -22.81 -38.49 -0.62
C THR A 387 -24.29 -38.26 -0.30
N PRO A 388 -25.07 -39.30 0.06
CA PRO A 388 -26.47 -39.11 0.46
C PRO A 388 -26.65 -38.11 1.61
N GLU A 389 -25.70 -38.07 2.54
CA GLU A 389 -25.64 -37.13 3.65
C GLU A 389 -25.29 -35.72 3.17
N GLY A 390 -24.35 -35.59 2.23
CA GLY A 390 -23.99 -34.34 1.58
C GLY A 390 -25.14 -33.69 0.81
N GLU A 391 -25.88 -34.49 0.03
CA GLU A 391 -27.08 -34.05 -0.72
C GLU A 391 -28.23 -33.57 0.20
N LYS A 392 -28.28 -34.08 1.44
CA LYS A 392 -29.27 -33.69 2.46
C LYS A 392 -28.78 -32.56 3.37
N SER A 393 -27.49 -32.26 3.35
CA SER A 393 -26.89 -31.28 4.26
C SER A 393 -27.21 -29.86 3.77
N ALA A 394 -27.65 -28.99 4.67
CA ALA A 394 -27.83 -27.56 4.40
C ALA A 394 -26.48 -26.79 4.36
N LEU A 395 -25.38 -27.50 4.11
CA LEU A 395 -24.00 -26.99 4.10
C LEU A 395 -23.52 -26.56 2.71
N ALA A 396 -24.25 -26.96 1.67
CA ALA A 396 -23.95 -26.66 0.27
C ALA A 396 -24.45 -25.27 -0.14
#